data_AF-A0A2G5VYD6-F1
#
_entry.id   AF-A0A2G5VYD6-F1
#
_cell.length_a   1.000
_cell.length_b   1.000
_cell.length_c   1.000
_cell.angle_alpha   90.00
_cell.angle_beta   90.00
_cell.angle_gamma   90.00
#
_symmetry.space_group_name_H-M   'P 1'
#
loop_
_entity.id
_entity.type
_entity.pdbx_description
1 polymer ?
#
loop_
_entity_poly.entity_id
_entity_poly.type
_entity_poly.pdbx_seq_one_letter_code
_entity_poly.pdbx_strand_id
1 'polypeptide(L)'
;MKINKTYKLRKQKKVGNILVNNNEDYSSHFSEEKFWDKILKFGKKAGVKLTYGALLLFYTFKKPTVPKKVKSTILGALGYFILPVDLIPDFTPIVGYSDDLAIVVGALLVVATYIDADTKQLAKNKVTDWFGENAIKDTDSLDDEMEKTIQSRREKKEMKIENKKVKKENREIKNIPNE
;
A
#
# COMPACT_ATOMS: atom_id res chain seq x y z
N MET A 1 32.22 -26.59 18.75
CA MET A 1 30.86 -26.43 18.20
C MET A 1 29.89 -26.16 19.34
N LYS A 2 28.99 -25.17 19.15
CA LYS A 2 27.93 -24.63 20.05
C LYS A 2 28.21 -23.21 20.59
N ILE A 3 28.06 -22.25 19.69
CA ILE A 3 27.82 -20.83 19.95
C ILE A 3 26.34 -20.66 20.35
N ASN A 4 26.06 -20.40 21.62
CA ASN A 4 24.72 -19.99 22.09
C ASN A 4 24.68 -18.46 22.15
N LYS A 5 24.14 -17.84 21.09
CA LYS A 5 23.91 -16.40 21.01
C LYS A 5 22.47 -16.12 21.47
N THR A 6 22.32 -15.68 22.71
CA THR A 6 21.05 -15.27 23.32
C THR A 6 20.63 -13.90 22.77
N TYR A 7 19.54 -13.86 22.00
CA TYR A 7 18.95 -12.62 21.52
C TYR A 7 18.06 -12.00 22.61
N LYS A 8 18.62 -10.99 23.27
CA LYS A 8 17.94 -10.17 24.28
C LYS A 8 16.90 -9.28 23.59
N LEU A 9 15.63 -9.48 23.95
CA LEU A 9 14.46 -8.69 23.54
C LEU A 9 14.70 -7.19 23.79
N ARG A 10 14.71 -6.39 22.72
CA ARG A 10 14.66 -4.93 22.80
C ARG A 10 13.21 -4.53 23.09
N LYS A 11 12.93 -4.23 24.36
CA LYS A 11 11.75 -3.46 24.79
C LYS A 11 11.67 -2.18 23.95
N GLN A 12 10.59 -2.00 23.20
CA GLN A 12 10.28 -0.74 22.56
C GLN A 12 10.06 0.32 23.65
N LYS A 13 10.91 1.35 23.62
CA LYS A 13 10.79 2.55 24.43
C LYS A 13 9.66 3.41 23.89
N LYS A 14 8.77 3.79 24.80
CA LYS A 14 7.87 4.94 24.75
C LYS A 14 8.51 6.12 23.99
N VAL A 15 7.99 6.44 22.81
CA VAL A 15 8.17 7.72 22.11
C VAL A 15 6.81 8.39 22.27
N GLY A 16 6.62 9.35 23.16
CA GLY A 16 7.20 10.69 23.06
C GLY A 16 6.22 11.52 22.23
N ASN A 17 5.31 12.23 22.92
CA ASN A 17 4.24 13.07 22.36
C ASN A 17 4.65 13.79 21.07
N ILE A 18 4.02 13.42 19.96
CA ILE A 18 3.94 14.26 18.77
C ILE A 18 2.53 14.84 18.78
N LEU A 19 2.50 16.17 18.79
CA LEU A 19 1.33 17.01 18.88
C LEU A 19 0.39 16.70 17.70
N VAL A 20 -0.67 15.92 17.96
CA VAL A 20 -1.83 15.86 17.07
C VAL A 20 -2.63 17.13 17.35
N ASN A 21 -2.26 18.20 16.67
CA ASN A 21 -3.07 19.40 16.56
C ASN A 21 -2.96 19.84 15.11
N ASN A 22 -4.05 19.70 14.36
CA ASN A 22 -4.71 20.81 13.69
C ASN A 22 -5.94 20.30 12.93
N ASN A 23 -7.08 20.83 13.36
CA ASN A 23 -8.30 20.92 12.58
C ASN A 23 -7.98 21.57 11.22
N GLU A 24 -8.20 20.83 10.13
CA GLU A 24 -8.51 21.43 8.85
C GLU A 24 -9.80 20.80 8.33
N ASP A 25 -10.86 21.60 8.39
CA ASP A 25 -12.17 21.36 7.79
C ASP A 25 -12.04 21.03 6.29
N TYR A 26 -12.05 19.74 5.96
CA TYR A 26 -12.29 19.27 4.59
C TYR A 26 -13.75 18.80 4.43
N SER A 27 -14.68 19.59 4.98
CA SER A 27 -16.11 19.29 5.19
C SER A 27 -17.07 19.76 4.09
N SER A 28 -16.62 19.91 2.84
CA SER A 28 -17.53 20.16 1.71
C SER A 28 -16.93 19.63 0.41
N HIS A 29 -17.42 18.64 -0.34
CA HIS A 29 -18.70 17.95 -0.43
C HIS A 29 -18.46 16.44 -0.64
N PHE A 30 -17.97 15.75 0.39
CA PHE A 30 -17.92 14.29 0.43
C PHE A 30 -18.41 13.89 1.82
N SER A 31 -19.53 13.16 1.92
CA SER A 31 -20.06 12.73 3.21
C SER A 31 -19.12 11.66 3.78
N GLU A 32 -18.12 12.11 4.54
CA GLU A 32 -17.07 11.26 5.09
C GLU A 32 -17.65 10.14 5.96
N GLU A 33 -18.74 10.42 6.67
CA GLU A 33 -19.51 9.41 7.41
C GLU A 33 -20.07 8.30 6.50
N LYS A 34 -20.71 8.65 5.38
CA LYS A 34 -21.20 7.66 4.41
C LYS A 34 -20.05 6.87 3.78
N PHE A 35 -18.88 7.49 3.62
CA PHE A 35 -17.69 6.79 3.18
C PHE A 35 -17.21 5.78 4.21
N TRP A 36 -17.11 6.17 5.48
CA TRP A 36 -16.74 5.29 6.59
C TRP A 36 -17.71 4.11 6.71
N ASP A 37 -19.01 4.35 6.62
CA ASP A 37 -20.02 3.29 6.63
C ASP A 37 -19.87 2.31 5.47
N LYS A 38 -19.58 2.81 4.27
CA LYS A 38 -19.37 1.95 3.10
C LYS A 38 -18.08 1.14 3.21
N ILE A 39 -16.98 1.78 3.62
CA ILE A 39 -15.70 1.10 3.86
C ILE A 39 -15.85 0.04 4.93
N LEU A 40 -16.55 0.32 6.03
CA LEU A 40 -16.75 -0.65 7.10
C LEU A 40 -17.65 -1.80 6.64
N LYS A 41 -18.73 -1.53 5.89
CA LYS A 41 -19.60 -2.57 5.31
C LYS A 41 -18.86 -3.45 4.32
N PHE A 42 -18.04 -2.84 3.45
CA PHE A 42 -17.16 -3.54 2.52
C PHE A 42 -16.12 -4.36 3.30
N GLY A 43 -15.45 -3.74 4.26
CA GLY A 43 -14.42 -4.36 5.09
C GLY A 43 -14.89 -5.54 5.91
N LYS A 44 -16.13 -5.52 6.40
CA LYS A 44 -16.76 -6.70 7.05
C LYS A 44 -16.93 -7.89 6.11
N LYS A 45 -17.05 -7.66 4.80
CA LYS A 45 -17.17 -8.72 3.78
C LYS A 45 -15.80 -9.11 3.19
N ALA A 46 -14.94 -8.12 2.98
CA ALA A 46 -13.69 -8.22 2.23
C ALA A 46 -12.47 -8.49 3.14
N GLY A 47 -12.57 -8.15 4.43
CA GLY A 47 -11.55 -8.42 5.44
C GLY A 47 -10.68 -7.21 5.81
N VAL A 48 -9.85 -7.42 6.84
CA VAL A 48 -9.02 -6.39 7.46
C VAL A 48 -8.00 -5.81 6.48
N LYS A 49 -7.31 -6.65 5.70
CA LYS A 49 -6.27 -6.23 4.75
C LYS A 49 -6.79 -5.27 3.69
N LEU A 50 -7.94 -5.58 3.09
CA LEU A 50 -8.56 -4.74 2.07
C LEU A 50 -9.03 -3.41 2.67
N THR A 51 -9.56 -3.45 3.90
CA THR A 51 -9.96 -2.24 4.64
C THR A 51 -8.76 -1.34 4.93
N TYR A 52 -7.66 -1.92 5.42
CA TYR A 52 -6.40 -1.21 5.66
C TYR A 52 -5.86 -0.58 4.37
N GLY A 53 -5.85 -1.32 3.26
CA GLY A 53 -5.44 -0.78 1.96
C GLY A 53 -6.30 0.40 1.50
N ALA A 54 -7.63 0.32 1.66
CA ALA A 54 -8.52 1.42 1.33
C ALA A 54 -8.28 2.65 2.23
N LEU A 55 -7.96 2.44 3.51
CA LEU A 55 -7.60 3.51 4.44
C LEU A 55 -6.28 4.18 4.06
N LEU A 56 -5.26 3.41 3.68
CA LEU A 56 -3.99 3.94 3.19
C LEU A 56 -4.20 4.84 1.97
N LEU A 57 -5.03 4.40 1.01
CA LEU A 57 -5.41 5.19 -0.15
C LEU A 57 -6.12 6.49 0.27
N PHE A 58 -7.11 6.42 1.15
CA PHE A 58 -7.87 7.58 1.62
C PHE A 58 -6.99 8.63 2.31
N TYR A 59 -6.18 8.22 3.29
CA TYR A 59 -5.31 9.14 4.01
C TYR A 59 -4.23 9.71 3.09
N THR A 60 -3.72 8.94 2.13
CA THR A 60 -2.81 9.46 1.10
C THR A 60 -3.48 10.51 0.22
N PHE A 61 -4.72 10.29 -0.20
CA PHE A 61 -5.49 11.23 -1.02
C PHE A 61 -5.68 12.60 -0.33
N LYS A 62 -5.90 12.59 0.99
CA LYS A 62 -6.10 13.81 1.78
C LYS A 62 -4.84 14.68 1.86
N LYS A 63 -3.65 14.14 1.66
CA LYS A 63 -2.40 14.93 1.74
C LYS A 63 -2.33 16.03 0.68
N PRO A 64 -1.90 17.25 1.03
CA PRO A 64 -1.71 18.33 0.07
C PRO A 64 -0.51 18.09 -0.86
N THR A 65 0.48 17.31 -0.42
CA THR A 65 1.71 17.00 -1.16
C THR A 65 1.51 16.05 -2.35
N VAL A 66 0.35 15.39 -2.45
CA VAL A 66 0.05 14.43 -3.50
C VAL A 66 -0.43 15.15 -4.76
N PRO A 67 0.23 14.96 -5.92
CA PRO A 67 -0.17 15.61 -7.17
C PRO A 67 -1.59 15.24 -7.59
N LYS A 68 -2.32 16.17 -8.23
CA LYS A 68 -3.71 15.96 -8.68
C LYS A 68 -3.89 14.69 -9.52
N LYS A 69 -2.94 14.38 -10.42
CA LYS A 69 -2.96 13.15 -11.23
C LYS A 69 -2.99 11.89 -10.36
N VAL A 70 -2.18 11.86 -9.30
CA VAL A 70 -2.12 10.74 -8.35
C VAL A 70 -3.41 10.67 -7.53
N LYS A 71 -3.93 11.82 -7.08
CA LYS A 71 -5.24 11.89 -6.40
C LYS A 71 -6.37 11.32 -7.27
N SER A 72 -6.39 11.61 -8.57
CA SER A 72 -7.36 11.02 -9.50
C SER A 72 -7.24 9.50 -9.60
N THR A 73 -6.02 8.97 -9.63
CA THR A 73 -5.79 7.51 -9.58
C THR A 73 -6.31 6.90 -8.28
N ILE A 74 -6.04 7.53 -7.14
CA ILE A 74 -6.54 7.07 -5.85
C ILE A 74 -8.07 7.09 -5.83
N LEU A 75 -8.68 8.17 -6.34
CA LEU A 75 -10.13 8.28 -6.40
C LEU A 75 -10.74 7.21 -7.32
N GLY A 76 -10.10 6.87 -8.43
CA GLY A 76 -10.50 5.76 -9.29
C GLY A 76 -10.43 4.41 -8.57
N ALA A 77 -9.34 4.15 -7.84
CA ALA A 77 -9.18 2.93 -7.05
C ALA A 77 -10.21 2.83 -5.90
N LEU A 78 -10.38 3.90 -5.11
CA LEU A 78 -11.38 3.95 -4.05
C LEU A 78 -12.80 3.88 -4.61
N GLY A 79 -13.08 4.53 -5.74
CA GLY A 79 -14.35 4.44 -6.44
C GLY A 79 -14.66 3.00 -6.81
N TYR A 80 -13.70 2.28 -7.41
CA TYR A 80 -13.84 0.87 -7.71
C TYR A 80 -14.09 0.00 -6.45
N PHE A 81 -13.42 0.29 -5.32
CA PHE A 81 -13.59 -0.46 -4.08
C PHE A 81 -14.91 -0.18 -3.32
N ILE A 82 -15.47 1.03 -3.44
CA ILE A 82 -16.53 1.54 -2.55
C ILE A 82 -17.87 1.70 -3.25
N LEU A 83 -17.89 1.85 -4.57
CA LEU A 83 -19.15 1.81 -5.30
C LEU A 83 -19.87 0.49 -4.97
N PRO A 84 -21.22 0.53 -4.84
CA PRO A 84 -21.97 -0.69 -4.66
C PRO A 84 -21.58 -1.64 -5.80
N VAL A 85 -21.37 -2.89 -5.42
CA VAL A 85 -21.03 -4.05 -6.24
C VAL A 85 -21.93 -4.23 -7.50
N ASP A 86 -22.96 -3.40 -7.69
CA ASP A 86 -23.95 -3.42 -8.78
C ASP A 86 -23.49 -2.89 -10.16
N LEU A 87 -22.18 -2.77 -10.43
CA LEU A 87 -21.67 -2.45 -11.78
C LEU A 87 -20.78 -3.55 -12.38
N ILE A 88 -20.64 -4.66 -11.67
CA ILE A 88 -20.03 -5.88 -12.19
C ILE A 88 -21.00 -7.03 -11.90
N PRO A 89 -21.95 -7.31 -12.80
CA PRO A 89 -22.61 -8.61 -12.83
C PRO A 89 -21.56 -9.67 -13.20
N ASP A 90 -21.41 -10.66 -12.32
CA ASP A 90 -20.62 -11.90 -12.45
C ASP A 90 -19.14 -11.77 -12.88
N PHE A 91 -18.22 -11.75 -11.90
CA PHE A 91 -16.88 -12.31 -12.10
C PHE A 91 -16.56 -13.42 -11.10
N THR A 92 -16.75 -14.63 -11.60
CA THR A 92 -16.00 -15.86 -11.28
C THR A 92 -16.35 -16.55 -9.94
N PRO A 93 -17.19 -17.61 -9.95
CA PRO A 93 -17.49 -18.41 -8.76
C PRO A 93 -16.32 -19.32 -8.30
N ILE A 94 -15.08 -19.02 -8.71
CA ILE A 94 -13.88 -19.83 -8.48
C ILE A 94 -12.69 -18.88 -8.42
N VAL A 95 -11.88 -18.99 -7.35
CA VAL A 95 -10.45 -18.61 -7.18
C VAL A 95 -10.20 -17.90 -5.84
N GLY A 96 -9.14 -18.33 -5.14
CA GLY A 96 -8.89 -18.05 -3.72
C GLY A 96 -8.44 -16.63 -3.39
N TYR A 97 -8.38 -16.34 -2.07
CA TYR A 97 -8.03 -15.08 -1.40
C TYR A 97 -6.80 -14.30 -1.91
N SER A 98 -5.99 -14.88 -2.79
CA SER A 98 -4.76 -14.29 -3.33
C SER A 98 -5.02 -13.23 -4.41
N ASP A 99 -6.08 -13.33 -5.21
CA ASP A 99 -6.29 -12.42 -6.36
C ASP A 99 -6.79 -11.03 -5.93
N ASP A 100 -7.67 -10.95 -4.94
CA ASP A 100 -8.16 -9.66 -4.41
C ASP A 100 -7.06 -8.87 -3.69
N LEU A 101 -6.17 -9.58 -2.98
CA LEU A 101 -5.03 -8.99 -2.30
C LEU A 101 -4.01 -8.46 -3.31
N ALA A 102 -3.78 -9.18 -4.41
CA ALA A 102 -2.91 -8.73 -5.49
C ALA A 102 -3.41 -7.43 -6.14
N ILE A 103 -4.73 -7.26 -6.27
CA ILE A 103 -5.34 -6.01 -6.76
C ILE A 103 -5.09 -4.86 -5.79
N VAL A 104 -5.31 -5.07 -4.49
CA VAL A 104 -5.04 -4.04 -3.46
C VAL A 104 -3.57 -3.67 -3.40
N VAL A 105 -2.68 -4.66 -3.32
CA VAL A 105 -1.23 -4.43 -3.35
C VAL A 105 -0.85 -3.70 -4.63
N GLY A 106 -1.39 -4.10 -5.78
CA GLY A 106 -1.20 -3.43 -7.06
C GLY A 106 -1.57 -1.95 -7.04
N ALA A 107 -2.75 -1.61 -6.52
CA ALA A 107 -3.21 -0.23 -6.38
C ALA A 107 -2.34 0.58 -5.41
N LEU A 108 -1.98 -0.01 -4.25
CA LEU A 108 -1.12 0.61 -3.26
C LEU A 108 0.28 0.88 -3.82
N LEU A 109 0.83 -0.01 -4.65
CA LEU A 109 2.13 0.18 -5.28
C LEU A 109 2.20 1.38 -6.22
N VAL A 110 1.09 1.75 -6.86
CA VAL A 110 1.04 2.94 -7.73
C VAL A 110 1.25 4.21 -6.92
N VAL A 111 0.84 4.21 -5.66
CA VAL A 111 0.90 5.38 -4.77
C VAL A 111 1.87 5.22 -3.60
N ALA A 112 2.61 4.10 -3.55
CA ALA A 112 3.47 3.73 -2.42
C ALA A 112 4.52 4.80 -2.10
N THR A 113 4.95 5.59 -3.08
CA THR A 113 5.89 6.70 -2.88
C THR A 113 5.32 7.84 -2.04
N TYR A 114 3.99 7.90 -1.85
CA TYR A 114 3.29 8.92 -1.06
C TYR A 114 2.74 8.38 0.28
N ILE A 115 2.84 7.06 0.51
CA ILE A 115 2.46 6.43 1.78
C ILE A 115 3.66 6.52 2.73
N ASP A 116 3.53 7.32 3.79
CA ASP A 116 4.53 7.46 4.84
C ASP A 116 4.08 6.75 6.13
N ALA A 117 4.97 6.74 7.13
CA ALA A 117 4.72 6.12 8.42
C ALA A 117 3.48 6.69 9.11
N ASP A 118 3.26 8.01 9.01
CA ASP A 118 2.10 8.68 9.61
C ASP A 118 0.78 8.17 9.00
N THR A 119 0.76 7.98 7.68
CA THR A 119 -0.39 7.43 6.96
C THR A 119 -0.69 6.00 7.37
N LYS A 120 0.36 5.18 7.49
CA LYS A 120 0.23 3.80 7.98
C LYS A 120 -0.32 3.79 9.40
N GLN A 121 0.17 4.67 10.28
CA GLN A 121 -0.31 4.75 11.65
C GLN A 121 -1.78 5.18 11.74
N LEU A 122 -2.19 6.20 10.98
CA LEU A 122 -3.59 6.64 10.92
C LEU A 122 -4.51 5.50 10.46
N ALA A 123 -4.11 4.78 9.42
CA ALA A 123 -4.85 3.64 8.91
C ALA A 123 -4.89 2.47 9.92
N LYS A 124 -3.77 2.15 10.58
CA LYS A 124 -3.71 1.09 11.61
C LYS A 124 -4.61 1.40 12.79
N ASN A 125 -4.55 2.63 13.31
CA ASN A 125 -5.42 3.07 14.40
C ASN A 125 -6.90 2.89 14.03
N LYS A 126 -7.30 3.36 12.82
CA LYS A 126 -8.68 3.25 12.36
C LYS A 126 -9.14 1.80 12.19
N VAL A 127 -8.28 0.93 11.68
CA VAL A 127 -8.56 -0.51 11.58
C VAL A 127 -8.71 -1.13 12.97
N THR A 128 -7.83 -0.80 13.91
CA THR A 128 -7.91 -1.28 15.29
C THR A 128 -9.20 -0.82 15.98
N ASP A 129 -9.63 0.42 15.73
CA ASP A 129 -10.90 0.94 16.25
C ASP A 129 -12.11 0.12 15.73
N TRP A 130 -12.05 -0.38 14.50
CA TRP A 130 -13.15 -1.10 13.87
C TRP A 130 -13.14 -2.61 14.07
N PHE A 131 -11.96 -3.24 14.09
CA PHE A 131 -11.78 -4.69 14.07
C PHE A 131 -11.02 -5.23 15.29
N GLY A 132 -10.54 -4.35 16.18
CA GLY A 132 -9.79 -4.69 17.39
C GLY A 132 -8.29 -4.90 17.17
N GLU A 133 -7.54 -5.13 18.25
CA GLU A 133 -6.07 -5.24 18.22
C GLU A 133 -5.56 -6.42 17.38
N ASN A 134 -6.35 -7.49 17.26
CA ASN A 134 -5.97 -8.66 16.44
C ASN A 134 -5.76 -8.31 14.97
N ALA A 135 -6.40 -7.25 14.48
CA ALA A 135 -6.31 -6.76 13.12
C ALA A 135 -4.90 -6.24 12.76
N ILE A 136 -4.07 -5.88 13.74
CA ILE A 136 -2.71 -5.36 13.52
C ILE A 136 -1.87 -6.36 12.73
N LYS A 137 -2.00 -7.67 13.01
CA LYS A 137 -1.29 -8.73 12.29
C LYS A 137 -1.56 -8.72 10.79
N ASP A 138 -2.82 -8.47 10.41
CA ASP A 138 -3.21 -8.39 9.01
C ASP A 138 -2.67 -7.12 8.34
N THR A 139 -2.64 -6.00 9.08
CA THR A 139 -2.03 -4.75 8.58
C THR A 139 -0.52 -4.88 8.35
N ASP A 140 0.19 -5.50 9.29
CA ASP A 140 1.64 -5.74 9.18
C ASP A 140 1.95 -6.71 8.03
N SER A 141 1.12 -7.75 7.87
CA SER A 141 1.26 -8.67 6.75
C SER A 141 1.09 -7.99 5.39
N LEU A 142 0.19 -6.98 5.27
CA LEU A 142 0.04 -6.23 4.02
C LEU A 142 1.23 -5.30 3.78
N ASP A 143 1.72 -4.63 4.83
CA ASP A 143 2.92 -3.79 4.75
C ASP A 143 4.14 -4.61 4.26
N ASP A 144 4.35 -5.80 4.83
CA ASP A 144 5.44 -6.71 4.43
C ASP A 144 5.33 -7.12 2.95
N GLU A 145 4.12 -7.39 2.47
CA GLU A 145 3.88 -7.81 1.08
C GLU A 145 4.11 -6.67 0.09
N MET A 146 3.72 -5.45 0.46
CA MET A 146 4.05 -4.25 -0.30
C MET A 146 5.56 -4.05 -0.39
N GLU A 147 6.28 -4.16 0.73
CA GLU A 147 7.74 -3.97 0.79
C GLU A 147 8.48 -5.01 -0.06
N LYS A 148 8.10 -6.29 0.05
CA LYS A 148 8.63 -7.36 -0.81
C LYS A 148 8.38 -7.08 -2.29
N THR A 149 7.19 -6.61 -2.63
CA THR A 149 6.84 -6.33 -4.04
C THR A 149 7.60 -5.12 -4.57
N ILE A 150 7.75 -4.05 -3.78
CA ILE A 150 8.57 -2.88 -4.13
C ILE A 150 10.02 -3.30 -4.38
N GLN A 151 10.58 -4.12 -3.48
CA GLN A 151 11.96 -4.58 -3.58
C GLN A 151 12.19 -5.41 -4.85
N SER A 152 11.33 -6.41 -5.11
CA SER A 152 11.43 -7.23 -6.32
C SER A 152 11.29 -6.41 -7.62
N ARG A 153 10.48 -5.36 -7.62
CA ARG A 153 10.34 -4.44 -8.77
C ARG A 153 11.59 -3.58 -8.96
N ARG A 154 12.24 -3.14 -7.89
CA ARG A 154 13.51 -2.40 -7.94
C ARG A 154 14.62 -3.25 -8.54
N GLU A 155 14.81 -4.47 -8.03
CA GLU A 155 15.81 -5.42 -8.53
C GLU A 155 15.60 -5.75 -10.02
N LYS A 156 14.35 -6.03 -10.43
CA LYS A 156 14.01 -6.25 -11.85
C LYS A 156 14.32 -5.04 -12.74
N LYS A 157 14.18 -3.82 -12.22
CA LYS A 157 14.49 -2.59 -12.95
C LYS A 157 16.00 -2.42 -13.11
N GLU A 158 16.77 -2.67 -12.05
CA GLU A 158 18.24 -2.62 -12.06
C GLU A 158 18.82 -3.66 -13.04
N MET A 159 18.34 -4.90 -13.01
CA MET A 159 18.76 -5.93 -13.98
C MET A 159 18.48 -5.52 -15.43
N LYS A 160 17.34 -4.87 -15.71
CA LYS A 160 17.02 -4.38 -17.06
C LYS A 160 17.94 -3.25 -17.52
N ILE A 161 18.38 -2.40 -16.59
CA ILE A 161 19.34 -1.32 -16.88
C ILE A 161 20.71 -1.92 -17.16
N GLU A 162 21.18 -2.84 -16.32
CA GLU A 162 22.46 -3.52 -16.49
C GLU A 162 22.53 -4.28 -17.82
N ASN A 163 21.51 -5.08 -18.13
CA ASN A 163 21.43 -5.81 -19.41
C ASN A 163 21.45 -4.89 -20.63
N LYS A 164 20.84 -3.69 -20.55
CA LYS A 164 20.90 -2.69 -21.62
C LYS A 164 22.30 -2.11 -21.77
N LYS A 165 23.01 -1.85 -20.66
CA LYS A 165 24.38 -1.33 -20.66
C LYS A 165 25.35 -2.34 -21.29
N VAL A 166 25.32 -3.59 -20.83
CA VAL A 166 26.13 -4.69 -21.37
C VAL A 166 25.88 -4.90 -22.87
N LYS A 167 24.62 -4.83 -23.32
CA LYS A 167 24.29 -4.96 -24.74
C LYS A 167 24.80 -3.79 -25.58
N LYS A 168 24.90 -2.59 -25.01
CA LYS A 168 25.46 -1.41 -25.68
C LYS A 168 26.98 -1.51 -25.80
N GLU A 169 27.65 -1.86 -24.71
CA GLU A 169 29.10 -2.06 -24.66
C GLU A 169 29.56 -3.17 -25.62
N ASN A 170 28.86 -4.30 -25.65
CA ASN A 170 29.12 -5.39 -26.60
C ASN A 170 28.91 -5.01 -28.08
N ARG A 171 28.14 -3.96 -28.38
CA ARG A 171 28.01 -3.42 -29.75
C ARG A 171 29.15 -2.49 -30.11
N GLU A 172 29.64 -1.70 -29.15
CA GLU A 172 30.77 -0.79 -29.33
C GLU A 172 32.06 -1.58 -29.57
N ILE A 173 32.30 -2.66 -28.79
CA ILE A 173 33.47 -3.55 -28.96
C ILE A 173 33.48 -4.24 -30.33
N LYS A 174 32.31 -4.64 -30.85
CA LYS A 174 32.20 -5.31 -32.16
C LYS A 174 32.40 -4.38 -33.36
N ASN A 175 32.37 -3.07 -33.15
CA ASN A 175 32.52 -2.06 -34.20
C ASN A 175 33.92 -1.42 -34.21
N ILE A 176 34.87 -1.96 -33.45
CA ILE A 176 36.27 -1.54 -33.50
C ILE A 176 36.87 -2.07 -34.81
N PRO A 177 37.38 -1.20 -35.72
CA PRO A 177 38.02 -1.64 -36.95
C PRO A 177 39.26 -2.49 -36.64
N ASN A 178 39.42 -3.62 -37.32
CA ASN A 178 40.71 -4.33 -37.30
C ASN A 178 41.70 -3.51 -38.16
N GLU A 179 42.71 -2.93 -37.51
CA GLU A 179 43.90 -2.36 -38.16
C GLU A 179 44.80 -3.47 -38.73
#